data_AF-A0A4Q3CIW9-F1
#
_entry.id   AF-A0A4Q3CIW9-F1
#
_cell.length_a   1.000
_cell.length_b   1.000
_cell.length_c   1.000
_cell.angle_alpha   90.00
_cell.angle_beta   90.00
_cell.angle_gamma   90.00
#
_symmetry.space_group_name_H-M   'P 1'
#
loop_
_entity.id
_entity.type
_entity.pdbx_description
1 polymer ?
#
loop_
_entity_poly.entity_id
_entity_poly.type
_entity_poly.pdbx_seq_one_letter_code
_entity_poly.pdbx_strand_id
1 'polypeptide(L)'
;EGERFVQQRVGLHHVCFRARSREDVDEAYAFVQTLGATIIHGPQKDGWAPGYYSILFEDPDGVRLELNYVPGKGVFATDEQALPTDYPDTKLA
;
A
#
# COMPACT_ATOMS: atom_id res chain seq x y z
N GLU A 1 -25.79 2.73 -13.40
CA GLU A 1 -24.65 2.10 -12.73
C GLU A 1 -23.38 2.89 -13.05
N GLY A 2 -22.39 2.89 -12.15
CA GLY A 2 -21.10 3.54 -12.35
C GLY A 2 -20.07 2.60 -13.00
N GLU A 3 -19.04 3.18 -13.63
CA GLU A 3 -17.91 2.41 -14.19
C GLU A 3 -17.00 1.91 -13.05
N ARG A 4 -16.56 0.65 -13.11
CA ARG A 4 -15.55 0.11 -12.20
C ARG A 4 -14.20 0.75 -12.48
N PHE A 5 -13.40 1.00 -11.45
CA PHE A 5 -12.04 1.50 -11.57
C PHE A 5 -11.15 0.57 -12.41
N VAL A 6 -10.33 1.18 -13.27
CA VAL A 6 -9.39 0.49 -14.17
C VAL A 6 -7.96 0.72 -13.67
N GLN A 7 -7.44 -0.26 -12.93
CA GLN A 7 -6.15 -0.20 -12.23
C GLN A 7 -4.94 0.25 -13.08
N GLN A 8 -4.95 -0.05 -14.39
CA GLN A 8 -3.83 0.23 -15.30
C GLN A 8 -4.02 1.54 -16.09
N ARG A 9 -5.10 2.29 -15.84
CA ARG A 9 -5.30 3.61 -16.47
C ARG A 9 -4.32 4.61 -15.84
N VAL A 10 -3.80 5.53 -16.64
CA VAL A 10 -2.96 6.63 -16.15
C VAL A 10 -3.72 7.42 -15.08
N GLY A 11 -3.07 7.68 -13.95
CA GLY A 11 -3.66 8.40 -12.82
C GLY A 11 -3.41 7.68 -11.50
N LEU A 12 -4.46 7.52 -10.69
CA LEU A 12 -4.39 6.83 -9.41
C LEU A 12 -3.96 5.37 -9.62
N HIS A 13 -3.03 4.88 -8.81
CA HIS A 13 -2.67 3.45 -8.79
C HIS A 13 -3.22 2.76 -7.54
N HIS A 14 -3.07 3.35 -6.36
CA HIS A 14 -3.72 2.93 -5.13
C HIS A 14 -3.67 4.07 -4.12
N VAL A 15 -4.46 3.96 -3.05
CA VAL A 15 -4.34 4.81 -1.86
C VAL A 15 -3.75 3.98 -0.73
N CYS A 16 -2.63 4.44 -0.16
CA CYS A 16 -2.01 3.80 0.98
C CYS A 16 -2.25 4.61 2.25
N PHE A 17 -2.73 3.95 3.31
CA PHE A 17 -2.81 4.51 4.66
C PHE A 17 -1.72 3.90 5.54
N ARG A 18 -1.17 4.72 6.44
CA ARG A 18 -0.15 4.28 7.38
C ARG A 18 -0.75 3.97 8.75
N ALA A 19 -0.62 2.71 9.16
CA ALA A 19 -0.94 2.19 10.46
C ALA A 19 0.13 2.57 11.51
N ARG A 20 -0.24 2.46 12.79
CA ARG A 20 0.65 2.82 13.92
C ARG A 20 1.46 1.61 14.40
N SER A 21 0.97 0.41 14.15
CA SER A 21 1.57 -0.86 14.57
C SER A 21 1.44 -1.94 13.48
N ARG A 22 2.13 -3.07 13.65
CA ARG A 22 1.93 -4.24 12.76
C ARG A 22 0.62 -4.93 13.07
N GLU A 23 0.24 -4.92 14.33
CA GLU A 23 -0.99 -5.48 14.86
C GLU A 23 -2.22 -4.79 14.27
N ASP A 24 -2.16 -3.48 14.02
CA ASP A 24 -3.21 -2.73 13.32
C ASP A 24 -3.41 -3.26 11.88
N VAL A 25 -2.33 -3.66 11.19
CA VAL A 25 -2.38 -4.29 9.86
C VAL A 25 -2.97 -5.70 9.96
N ASP A 26 -2.54 -6.43 11.00
CA ASP A 26 -3.16 -7.61 11.62
C ASP A 26 -4.70 -7.60 11.59
N GLU A 27 -5.22 -6.69 12.41
CA GLU A 27 -6.63 -6.50 12.70
C GLU A 27 -7.40 -6.03 11.46
N ALA A 28 -6.81 -5.12 10.68
CA ALA A 28 -7.41 -4.66 9.42
C ALA A 28 -7.55 -5.80 8.42
N TYR A 29 -6.56 -6.69 8.31
CA TYR A 29 -6.64 -7.85 7.44
C TYR A 29 -7.77 -8.80 7.85
N ALA A 30 -7.87 -9.09 9.15
CA ALA A 30 -8.95 -9.91 9.68
C ALA A 30 -10.32 -9.29 9.37
N PHE A 31 -10.47 -7.97 9.59
CA PHE A 31 -11.69 -7.24 9.29
C PHE A 31 -12.04 -7.26 7.79
N VAL A 32 -11.08 -6.97 6.91
CA VAL A 32 -11.26 -6.94 5.45
C VAL A 32 -11.72 -8.30 4.90
N GLN A 33 -11.23 -9.41 5.47
CA GLN A 33 -11.74 -10.75 5.12
C GLN A 33 -13.23 -10.89 5.43
N THR A 34 -13.73 -10.33 6.54
CA THR A 34 -15.16 -10.38 6.86
C THR A 34 -16.04 -9.58 5.89
N LEU A 35 -15.46 -8.62 5.18
CA LEU A 35 -16.16 -7.82 4.17
C LEU A 35 -16.28 -8.55 2.82
N GLY A 36 -15.57 -9.66 2.63
CA GLY A 36 -15.50 -10.35 1.33
C GLY A 36 -14.77 -9.53 0.26
N ALA A 37 -13.89 -8.62 0.66
CA ALA A 37 -13.11 -7.81 -0.27
C ALA A 37 -12.16 -8.68 -1.11
N THR A 38 -11.81 -8.19 -2.30
CA THR A 38 -10.79 -8.86 -3.13
C THR A 38 -9.42 -8.55 -2.55
N ILE A 39 -8.79 -9.55 -1.93
CA ILE A 39 -7.46 -9.43 -1.34
C ILE A 39 -6.42 -9.72 -2.42
N ILE A 40 -5.58 -8.73 -2.73
CA ILE A 40 -4.48 -8.86 -3.70
C ILE A 40 -3.30 -9.57 -3.04
N HIS A 41 -2.97 -9.19 -1.80
CA HIS A 41 -2.09 -9.96 -0.93
C HIS A 41 -2.43 -9.72 0.55
N GLY A 42 -2.17 -10.75 1.36
CA GLY A 42 -2.29 -10.68 2.81
C GLY A 42 -1.10 -9.99 3.47
N PRO A 43 -1.02 -10.03 4.81
CA PRO A 43 0.04 -9.36 5.55
C PRO A 43 1.41 -9.91 5.17
N GLN A 44 2.27 -9.06 4.61
CA GLN A 44 3.60 -9.46 4.19
C GLN A 44 4.62 -8.33 4.39
N LYS A 45 5.91 -8.72 4.42
CA LYS A 45 7.02 -7.77 4.42
C LYS A 45 7.52 -7.57 2.99
N ASP A 46 7.80 -6.33 2.63
CA ASP A 46 8.33 -5.96 1.31
C ASP A 46 9.55 -5.05 1.40
N GLY A 47 10.22 -4.87 0.27
CA GLY A 47 11.47 -4.11 0.16
C GLY A 47 11.30 -2.59 0.02
N TRP A 48 10.09 -2.05 0.11
CA TRP A 48 9.83 -0.62 -0.12
C TRP A 48 10.42 0.30 0.94
N ALA A 49 10.52 -0.16 2.18
CA ALA A 49 11.19 0.56 3.26
C ALA A 49 11.70 -0.43 4.33
N PRO A 50 12.70 -0.06 5.15
CA PRO A 50 13.13 -0.89 6.25
C PRO A 50 11.96 -1.22 7.21
N GLY A 51 11.61 -2.51 7.30
CA GLY A 51 10.53 -2.98 8.16
C GLY A 51 9.11 -2.76 7.61
N TYR A 52 8.98 -2.43 6.31
CA TYR A 52 7.70 -2.30 5.64
C TYR A 52 6.86 -3.58 5.79
N TYR A 53 5.61 -3.40 6.21
CA TYR A 53 4.67 -4.49 6.40
C TYR A 53 3.29 -4.04 5.96
N SER A 54 2.63 -4.73 5.03
CA SER A 54 1.36 -4.25 4.48
C SER A 54 0.38 -5.33 4.05
N ILE A 55 -0.85 -4.89 3.82
CA ILE A 55 -1.89 -5.61 3.06
C ILE A 55 -2.36 -4.75 1.89
N LEU A 56 -2.80 -5.40 0.81
CA LEU A 56 -3.39 -4.75 -0.36
C LEU A 56 -4.67 -5.46 -0.78
N PHE A 57 -5.73 -4.69 -0.96
CA PHE A 57 -7.05 -5.19 -1.33
C PHE A 57 -7.78 -4.16 -2.20
N GLU A 58 -8.92 -4.55 -2.76
CA GLU A 58 -9.78 -3.68 -3.57
C GLU A 58 -11.06 -3.33 -2.81
N ASP A 59 -11.52 -2.09 -2.98
CA ASP A 59 -12.87 -1.67 -2.61
C ASP A 59 -13.91 -2.24 -3.60
N PRO A 60 -15.23 -2.04 -3.36
CA PRO A 60 -16.27 -2.54 -4.26
C PRO A 60 -16.18 -2.01 -5.70
N ASP A 61 -15.61 -0.83 -5.89
CA ASP A 61 -15.44 -0.18 -7.19
C ASP A 61 -14.10 -0.55 -7.86
N GLY A 62 -13.27 -1.38 -7.22
CA GLY A 62 -12.01 -1.87 -7.78
C GLY A 62 -10.80 -0.97 -7.54
N VAL A 63 -10.94 0.07 -6.71
CA VAL A 63 -9.80 0.91 -6.30
C VAL A 63 -8.96 0.11 -5.33
N ARG A 64 -7.64 0.06 -5.56
CA ARG A 64 -6.71 -0.58 -4.64
C ARG A 64 -6.45 0.29 -3.42
N LEU A 65 -6.61 -0.31 -2.25
CA LEU A 65 -6.33 0.26 -0.95
C LEU A 65 -5.24 -0.55 -0.27
N GLU A 66 -4.22 0.14 0.24
CA GLU A 66 -3.13 -0.44 1.00
C GLU A 66 -3.17 0.06 2.45
N LEU A 67 -2.91 -0.85 3.40
CA LEU A 67 -2.58 -0.48 4.77
C LEU A 67 -1.16 -0.92 5.05
N ASN A 68 -0.27 0.02 5.36
CA ASN A 68 1.12 -0.29 5.68
C ASN A 68 1.50 0.10 7.10
N TYR A 69 2.52 -0.56 7.61
CA TYR A 69 3.27 -0.17 8.79
C TYR A 69 4.74 -0.04 8.41
N VAL A 70 5.33 1.09 8.79
CA VAL A 70 6.78 1.29 8.72
C VAL A 70 7.23 1.79 10.10
N PRO A 71 8.23 1.16 10.75
CA PRO A 71 8.74 1.61 12.03
C PRO A 71 9.26 3.06 12.03
N GLY A 72 9.15 3.74 13.19
CA GLY A 72 9.70 5.07 13.39
C GLY A 72 9.13 6.12 12.42
N LYS A 73 9.99 7.02 11.91
CA LYS A 73 9.63 7.99 10.87
C LYS A 73 9.62 7.39 9.45
N GLY A 74 9.84 6.08 9.31
CA GLY A 74 10.03 5.41 8.02
C GLY A 74 11.17 6.01 7.22
N VAL A 75 10.96 6.21 5.92
CA VAL A 75 11.96 6.75 4.99
C VAL A 75 12.35 8.22 5.26
N PHE A 76 11.74 8.86 6.26
CA PHE A 76 12.10 10.22 6.66
C PHE A 76 12.95 10.27 7.94
N ALA A 77 13.42 9.12 8.42
CA ALA A 77 14.16 9.03 9.67
C ALA A 77 15.62 9.51 9.55
N THR A 78 16.32 9.16 8.47
CA THR A 78 17.68 9.64 8.15
C THR A 78 17.85 9.76 6.63
N ASP A 79 18.86 10.53 6.18
CA ASP A 79 19.21 10.62 4.76
C ASP A 79 19.63 9.26 4.18
N GLU A 80 20.21 8.38 5.00
CA GLU A 80 20.57 7.01 4.62
C GLU A 80 19.35 6.08 4.50
N GLN A 81 18.23 6.42 5.15
CA GLN A 81 16.96 5.68 5.11
C GLN A 81 15.95 6.28 4.13
N ALA A 82 16.26 7.45 3.57
CA ALA A 82 15.49 8.04 2.48
C ALA A 82 15.47 7.09 1.29
N LEU A 83 14.32 7.02 0.62
CA LEU A 83 14.28 6.39 -0.70
C LEU A 83 15.28 7.13 -1.58
N PRO A 84 16.12 6.41 -2.33
CA PRO A 84 16.96 7.06 -3.32
C PRO A 84 16.04 7.88 -4.23
N THR A 85 16.41 9.14 -4.47
CA THR A 85 15.65 10.03 -5.35
C THR A 85 15.84 9.66 -6.83
N ASP A 86 16.52 8.55 -7.11
CA ASP A 86 16.63 7.93 -8.42
C ASP A 86 15.30 7.26 -8.80
N TYR A 87 14.23 8.05 -8.86
CA TYR A 87 13.20 7.72 -9.83
C TYR A 87 13.94 7.49 -11.15
N PRO A 88 13.86 6.28 -11.77
CA PRO A 88 14.41 6.11 -13.09
C PRO A 88 13.83 7.23 -13.92
N ASP A 89 14.65 7.94 -14.72
CA ASP A 89 14.17 8.92 -15.68
C ASP A 89 12.93 8.32 -16.31
N THR A 90 11.76 8.77 -15.89
CA THR A 90 10.52 8.21 -16.39
C THR A 90 10.53 8.68 -17.82
N LYS A 91 10.92 7.79 -18.72
CA LYS A 91 10.59 7.89 -20.13
C LYS A 91 9.09 7.71 -20.21
N LEU A 92 8.36 8.74 -19.77
CA LEU A 92 7.16 9.20 -20.43
C LEU A 92 7.65 9.68 -21.80
N ALA A 93 7.86 8.69 -22.67
CA ALA A 93 7.91 8.84 -24.11
C ALA A 93 6.51 8.51 -24.65
#